data_AF-A0A3B4X7D6-F1
#
_entry.id   AF-A0A3B4X7D6-F1
#
_cell.length_a   1.000
_cell.length_b   1.000
_cell.length_c   1.000
_cell.angle_alpha   90.00
_cell.angle_beta   90.00
_cell.angle_gamma   90.00
#
_symmetry.space_group_name_H-M   'P 1'
#
loop_
_entity.id
_entity.type
_entity.pdbx_description
1 polymer ?
#
loop_
_entity_poly.entity_id
_entity_poly.type
_entity_poly.pdbx_seq_one_letter_code
_entity_poly.pdbx_strand_id
1 'polypeptide(L)'
;PLCFFFDDVLFHFFKYAEGRWIKIRLTVDKKQWTIMNVYAPNDEVERTQFIKTITQTGKDCDIIMGDFNLKQSTMDVNENCKWRQDMSRTVLQNLMNVNNLCDLWRHQHPKGRDYTRVQKYLLKRQIELL
;
A
#
# COMPACT_ATOMS: atom_id res chain seq x y z
N PRO A 1 22.74 3.54 5.32
CA PRO A 1 21.99 2.39 5.88
C PRO A 1 22.28 2.34 7.38
N LEU A 2 21.26 2.21 8.21
CA LEU A 2 21.40 2.08 9.67
C LEU A 2 21.17 0.62 10.06
N CYS A 3 21.99 0.12 10.98
CA CYS A 3 21.98 -1.26 11.46
C CYS A 3 21.69 -1.28 12.96
N PHE A 4 20.73 -2.10 13.40
CA PHE A 4 20.37 -2.26 14.81
C PHE A 4 20.17 -3.74 15.14
N PHE A 5 20.51 -4.11 16.37
CA PHE A 5 20.30 -5.43 16.94
C PHE A 5 19.30 -5.35 18.10
N PHE A 6 18.33 -6.26 18.11
CA PHE A 6 17.43 -6.47 19.25
C PHE A 6 17.09 -7.96 19.30
N ASP A 7 17.39 -8.64 20.42
CA ASP A 7 17.08 -10.06 20.65
C ASP A 7 17.36 -10.96 19.43
N ASP A 8 18.61 -10.96 18.96
CA ASP A 8 19.12 -11.69 17.77
C ASP A 8 18.52 -11.30 16.39
N VAL A 9 17.66 -10.27 16.35
CA VAL A 9 17.13 -9.71 15.10
C VAL A 9 18.03 -8.60 14.58
N LEU A 10 18.49 -8.77 13.34
CA LEU A 10 19.30 -7.80 12.62
C LEU A 10 18.45 -6.96 11.68
N PHE A 11 18.39 -5.64 11.90
CA PHE A 11 17.63 -4.70 11.06
C PHE A 11 18.55 -3.86 10.19
N HIS A 12 18.21 -3.74 8.90
CA HIS A 12 18.81 -2.78 7.98
C HIS A 12 17.75 -1.83 7.42
N PHE A 13 17.95 -0.53 7.64
CA PHE A 13 17.02 0.50 7.22
C PHE A 13 17.49 1.22 5.95
N PHE A 14 16.58 1.31 4.98
CA PHE A 14 16.68 2.12 3.78
C PHE A 14 15.52 3.12 3.80
N LYS A 15 15.82 4.42 3.71
CA LYS A 15 14.82 5.49 3.80
C LYS A 15 14.96 6.47 2.65
N TYR A 16 13.84 7.05 2.24
CA TYR A 16 13.81 8.19 1.33
C TYR A 16 13.73 9.51 2.09
N ALA A 17 14.35 10.56 1.54
CA ALA A 17 14.43 11.87 2.18
C ALA A 17 13.06 12.49 2.46
N GLU A 18 12.07 12.27 1.60
CA GLU A 18 10.72 12.83 1.74
C GLU A 18 9.80 12.03 2.67
N GLY A 19 10.27 10.94 3.27
CA GLY A 19 9.50 10.17 4.27
C GLY A 19 8.30 9.37 3.73
N ARG A 20 8.21 9.21 2.40
CA ARG A 20 7.07 8.53 1.73
C ARG A 20 7.18 7.00 1.69
N TRP A 21 8.36 6.46 1.96
CA TRP A 21 8.53 5.03 2.15
C TRP A 21 9.73 4.75 3.05
N ILE A 22 9.67 3.61 3.72
CA ILE A 22 10.78 3.01 4.44
C ILE A 22 10.84 1.53 4.09
N LYS A 23 12.04 1.04 3.78
CA LYS A 23 12.31 -0.37 3.51
C LYS A 23 13.19 -0.91 4.62
N ILE A 24 12.76 -1.99 5.22
CA ILE A 24 13.37 -2.64 6.36
C ILE A 24 13.71 -4.07 5.93
N ARG A 25 14.97 -4.43 6.03
CA ARG A 25 15.40 -5.82 5.91
C ARG A 25 15.70 -6.34 7.30
N LEU A 26 15.01 -7.38 7.70
CA LEU A 26 15.15 -8.02 9.01
C LEU A 26 15.53 -9.49 8.85
N THR A 27 16.40 -9.99 9.73
CA THR A 27 16.75 -11.40 9.78
C THR A 27 16.29 -11.98 11.11
N VAL A 28 15.43 -13.00 11.05
CA VAL A 28 14.90 -13.74 12.21
C VAL A 28 15.12 -15.22 11.93
N ASP A 29 15.70 -15.96 12.88
CA ASP A 29 15.96 -17.41 12.75
C ASP A 29 16.71 -17.79 11.46
N LYS A 30 17.72 -16.99 11.09
CA LYS A 30 18.50 -17.11 9.82
C LYS A 30 17.67 -16.92 8.54
N LYS A 31 16.38 -16.58 8.65
CA LYS A 31 15.53 -16.22 7.53
C LYS A 31 15.48 -14.71 7.37
N GLN A 32 15.78 -14.24 6.16
CA GLN A 32 15.71 -12.83 5.83
C GLN A 32 14.32 -12.49 5.31
N TRP A 33 13.81 -11.34 5.74
CA TRP A 33 12.58 -10.74 5.26
C TRP A 33 12.84 -9.28 4.91
N THR A 34 12.19 -8.80 3.86
CA THR A 34 12.26 -7.42 3.40
C THR A 34 10.86 -6.85 3.31
N ILE A 35 10.58 -5.87 4.15
CA ILE A 35 9.28 -5.21 4.28
C ILE A 35 9.42 -3.75 3.86
N MET A 36 8.52 -3.25 3.04
CA MET A 36 8.42 -1.84 2.70
C MET A 36 7.09 -1.28 3.20
N ASN A 37 7.14 -0.22 4.01
CA ASN A 37 5.98 0.59 4.35
C ASN A 37 5.94 1.85 3.47
N VAL A 38 4.79 2.15 2.88
CA VAL A 38 4.59 3.27 1.94
C VAL A 38 3.47 4.21 2.38
N TYR A 39 3.60 5.48 2.03
CA TYR A 39 2.55 6.50 2.17
C TYR A 39 2.41 7.27 0.86
N ALA A 40 1.57 6.77 -0.04
CA ALA A 40 1.42 7.33 -1.38
C ALA A 40 0.70 8.69 -1.38
N PRO A 41 1.00 9.57 -2.35
CA PRO A 41 0.28 10.83 -2.54
C PRO A 41 -1.23 10.68 -2.77
N ASN A 42 -2.00 11.71 -2.42
CA ASN A 42 -3.44 11.77 -2.66
C ASN A 42 -3.77 12.14 -4.12
N ASP A 43 -2.92 12.93 -4.77
CA ASP A 43 -3.08 13.29 -6.18
C ASP A 43 -2.79 12.07 -7.08
N GLU A 44 -3.59 11.90 -8.14
CA GLU A 44 -3.48 10.74 -9.03
C GLU A 44 -2.18 10.73 -9.84
N VAL A 45 -1.71 11.88 -10.31
CA VAL A 45 -0.50 11.99 -11.13
C VAL A 45 0.73 11.74 -10.26
N GLU A 46 0.80 12.40 -9.10
CA GLU A 46 1.87 12.17 -8.13
C GLU A 46 1.89 10.72 -7.65
N ARG A 47 0.71 10.14 -7.33
CA ARG A 47 0.60 8.74 -6.91
C ARG A 47 1.04 7.79 -8.02
N THR A 48 0.67 8.04 -9.26
CA THR A 48 1.09 7.23 -10.42
C THR A 48 2.62 7.22 -10.53
N GLN A 49 3.26 8.39 -10.44
CA GLN A 49 4.72 8.48 -10.51
C GLN A 49 5.38 7.83 -9.29
N PHE A 50 4.80 8.01 -8.10
CA PHE A 50 5.26 7.36 -6.87
C PHE A 50 5.24 5.84 -6.97
N ILE A 51 4.13 5.24 -7.45
CA ILE A 51 4.00 3.78 -7.62
C ILE A 51 5.01 3.25 -8.64
N LYS A 52 5.29 3.98 -9.73
CA LYS A 52 6.37 3.62 -10.67
C LYS A 52 7.73 3.56 -9.98
N THR A 53 8.04 4.53 -9.13
CA THR A 53 9.29 4.55 -8.36
C THR A 53 9.38 3.35 -7.41
N ILE A 54 8.35 3.10 -6.59
CA ILE A 54 8.38 1.98 -5.65
C ILE A 54 8.24 0.61 -6.33
N THR A 55 7.83 0.53 -7.60
CA THR A 55 7.92 -0.71 -8.39
C THR A 55 9.36 -1.21 -8.43
N GLN A 56 10.32 -0.29 -8.67
CA GLN A 56 11.74 -0.63 -8.73
C GLN A 56 12.35 -0.74 -7.33
N THR A 57 12.05 0.20 -6.42
CA THR A 57 12.60 0.17 -5.06
C THR A 57 12.09 -1.03 -4.24
N GLY A 58 10.84 -1.43 -4.52
CA GLY A 58 10.14 -2.55 -3.91
C GLY A 58 10.61 -3.91 -4.41
N LYS A 59 11.55 -3.96 -5.36
CA LYS A 59 12.17 -5.21 -5.79
C LYS A 59 12.74 -5.97 -4.59
N ASP A 60 12.53 -7.28 -4.59
CA ASP A 60 12.92 -8.21 -3.52
C ASP A 60 12.26 -7.94 -2.16
N CYS A 61 11.16 -7.16 -2.12
CA CYS A 61 10.34 -7.07 -0.92
C CYS A 61 9.41 -8.28 -0.85
N ASP A 62 9.36 -8.92 0.32
CA ASP A 62 8.38 -9.95 0.62
C ASP A 62 7.01 -9.34 0.91
N ILE A 63 7.00 -8.13 1.51
CA ILE A 63 5.78 -7.42 1.87
C ILE A 63 5.93 -5.94 1.49
N ILE A 64 4.93 -5.41 0.78
CA ILE A 64 4.74 -3.98 0.60
C ILE A 64 3.38 -3.63 1.20
N MET A 65 3.39 -2.75 2.19
CA MET A 65 2.21 -2.36 2.96
C MET A 65 2.18 -0.85 3.18
N GLY A 66 1.06 -0.35 3.70
CA GLY A 66 0.89 1.06 4.03
C GLY A 66 -0.35 1.65 3.35
N ASP A 67 -0.37 2.97 3.24
CA ASP A 67 -1.50 3.67 2.63
C ASP A 67 -1.16 4.06 1.19
N PHE A 68 -1.77 3.35 0.24
CA PHE A 68 -1.65 3.63 -1.19
C PHE A 68 -2.56 4.78 -1.64
N ASN A 69 -3.44 5.32 -0.78
CA ASN A 69 -4.46 6.30 -1.15
C ASN A 69 -5.28 5.92 -2.40
N LEU A 70 -5.48 4.61 -2.60
CA LEU A 70 -6.04 4.02 -3.80
C LEU A 70 -7.08 2.96 -3.43
N LYS A 71 -8.16 2.88 -4.22
CA LYS A 71 -9.11 1.77 -4.18
C LYS A 71 -8.80 0.88 -5.38
N GLN A 72 -8.55 -0.41 -5.15
CA GLN A 72 -8.04 -1.30 -6.20
C GLN A 72 -9.18 -1.85 -7.10
N SER A 73 -10.36 -2.04 -6.53
CA SER A 73 -11.53 -2.62 -7.17
C SER A 73 -12.83 -1.90 -6.75
N THR A 74 -13.92 -2.19 -7.46
CA THR A 74 -15.26 -1.69 -7.11
C THR A 74 -15.74 -2.14 -5.73
N MET A 75 -15.20 -3.26 -5.22
CA MET A 75 -15.52 -3.79 -3.90
C MET A 75 -14.88 -2.97 -2.78
N ASP A 76 -13.81 -2.22 -3.08
CA ASP A 76 -13.12 -1.32 -2.14
C ASP A 76 -13.81 0.06 -2.05
N VAL A 77 -14.92 0.23 -2.77
CA VAL A 77 -15.74 1.44 -2.75
C VAL A 77 -17.10 1.11 -2.13
N ASN A 78 -17.56 1.99 -1.25
CA ASN A 78 -18.90 1.91 -0.68
C ASN A 78 -19.95 1.95 -1.80
N GLU A 79 -21.03 1.19 -1.68
CA GLU A 79 -22.09 1.09 -2.70
C GLU A 79 -22.74 2.45 -3.01
N ASN A 80 -22.72 3.38 -2.05
CA ASN A 80 -23.21 4.75 -2.22
C ASN A 80 -22.20 5.71 -2.88
N CYS A 81 -21.00 5.22 -3.23
CA CYS A 81 -19.92 6.01 -3.82
C CYS A 81 -19.70 5.64 -5.29
N LYS A 82 -19.38 6.64 -6.11
CA LYS A 82 -19.05 6.42 -7.52
C LYS A 82 -17.65 5.79 -7.66
N TRP A 83 -17.59 4.67 -8.38
CA TRP A 83 -16.33 4.16 -8.92
C TRP A 83 -15.81 5.11 -10.00
N ARG A 84 -14.62 5.66 -9.79
CA ARG A 84 -13.96 6.58 -10.75
C ARG A 84 -12.79 5.89 -11.39
N GLN A 85 -12.53 6.20 -12.66
CA GLN A 85 -11.27 5.82 -13.31
C GLN A 85 -10.09 6.44 -12.58
N ASP A 86 -9.02 5.66 -12.42
CA ASP A 86 -7.79 6.05 -11.72
C ASP A 86 -6.63 5.26 -12.34
N MET A 87 -5.73 5.97 -13.03
CA MET A 87 -4.59 5.41 -13.74
C MET A 87 -3.56 4.77 -12.81
N SER A 88 -3.50 5.20 -11.55
CA SER A 88 -2.58 4.65 -10.57
C SER A 88 -2.89 3.18 -10.24
N ARG A 89 -4.13 2.70 -10.49
CA ARG A 89 -4.48 1.28 -10.40
C ARG A 89 -3.69 0.42 -11.38
N THR A 90 -3.56 0.85 -12.62
CA THR A 90 -2.82 0.09 -13.64
C THR A 90 -1.35 -0.03 -13.26
N VAL A 91 -0.77 1.04 -12.71
CA VAL A 91 0.61 1.01 -12.24
C VAL A 91 0.76 0.13 -10.99
N LEU A 92 -0.22 0.12 -10.08
CA LEU A 92 -0.21 -0.82 -8.94
C LEU A 92 -0.30 -2.28 -9.40
N GLN A 93 -1.13 -2.58 -10.40
CA GLN A 93 -1.17 -3.93 -11.01
C GLN A 93 0.18 -4.31 -11.61
N ASN A 94 0.84 -3.38 -12.31
CA ASN A 94 2.18 -3.62 -12.83
C ASN A 94 3.21 -3.87 -11.71
N LEU A 95 3.16 -3.10 -10.62
CA LEU A 95 4.00 -3.30 -9.44
C LEU A 95 3.83 -4.72 -8.89
N MET A 96 2.59 -5.17 -8.72
CA MET A 96 2.31 -6.52 -8.23
C MET A 96 2.81 -7.60 -9.18
N ASN A 97 2.56 -7.46 -10.48
CA ASN A 97 2.96 -8.44 -11.48
C ASN A 97 4.49 -8.57 -11.60
N VAL A 98 5.21 -7.45 -11.69
CA VAL A 98 6.67 -7.45 -11.88
C VAL A 98 7.40 -7.98 -10.65
N ASN A 99 6.87 -7.72 -9.45
CA ASN A 99 7.47 -8.16 -8.19
C ASN A 99 6.88 -9.48 -7.67
N ASN A 100 6.02 -10.16 -8.45
CA ASN A 100 5.34 -11.40 -8.06
C ASN A 100 4.62 -11.29 -6.70
N LEU A 101 3.93 -10.16 -6.48
CA LEU A 101 3.13 -9.88 -5.29
C LEU A 101 1.65 -10.09 -5.58
N CYS A 102 0.86 -10.27 -4.52
CA CYS A 102 -0.59 -10.25 -4.59
C CYS A 102 -1.17 -9.42 -3.44
N ASP A 103 -2.40 -8.95 -3.62
CA ASP A 103 -3.19 -8.38 -2.52
C ASP A 103 -3.67 -9.52 -1.61
N LEU A 104 -3.00 -9.67 -0.46
CA LEU A 104 -3.28 -10.73 0.51
C LEU A 104 -4.71 -10.67 1.05
N TRP A 105 -5.22 -9.47 1.34
CA TRP A 105 -6.56 -9.32 1.92
C TRP A 105 -7.62 -9.71 0.90
N ARG A 106 -7.49 -9.26 -0.36
CA ARG A 106 -8.41 -9.61 -1.44
C ARG A 106 -8.31 -11.10 -1.83
N HIS A 107 -7.12 -11.70 -1.74
CA HIS A 107 -6.93 -13.13 -1.96
C HIS A 107 -7.72 -13.96 -0.93
N GLN A 108 -7.67 -13.58 0.34
CA GLN A 108 -8.41 -14.25 1.42
C GLN A 108 -9.91 -13.93 1.42
N HIS A 109 -10.30 -12.73 0.96
CA HIS A 109 -11.68 -12.26 0.94
C HIS A 109 -12.11 -11.81 -0.47
N PRO A 110 -12.24 -12.73 -1.45
CA PRO A 110 -12.48 -12.36 -2.85
C PRO A 110 -13.73 -11.50 -3.07
N LYS A 111 -14.76 -11.69 -2.23
CA LYS A 111 -16.04 -10.97 -2.29
C LYS A 111 -16.27 -10.05 -1.08
N GLY A 112 -15.29 -9.92 -0.17
CA GLY A 112 -15.41 -9.10 1.03
C GLY A 112 -15.53 -7.61 0.70
N ARG A 113 -16.30 -6.88 1.53
CA ARG A 113 -16.40 -5.41 1.50
C ARG A 113 -16.08 -4.87 2.88
N ASP A 114 -14.79 -4.63 3.12
CA ASP A 114 -14.32 -3.93 4.32
C ASP A 114 -13.57 -2.67 3.90
N TYR A 115 -13.66 -1.62 4.73
CA TYR A 115 -13.14 -0.30 4.43
C TYR A 115 -12.15 0.17 5.50
N THR A 116 -11.01 0.71 5.07
CA THR A 116 -9.95 1.20 5.96
C THR A 116 -10.07 2.70 6.30
N ARG A 117 -10.91 3.45 5.55
CA ARG A 117 -11.08 4.90 5.72
C ARG A 117 -12.52 5.33 5.50
N VAL A 118 -13.04 6.15 6.41
CA VAL A 118 -14.36 6.80 6.30
C VAL A 118 -14.19 8.29 5.97
N GLN A 119 -14.95 8.79 4.99
CA GLN A 119 -14.98 10.22 4.66
C GLN A 119 -16.04 10.92 5.51
N LYS A 120 -15.62 11.81 6.41
CA LYS A 120 -16.51 12.49 7.38
C LYS A 120 -17.68 13.26 6.73
N TYR A 121 -17.53 13.75 5.49
CA TYR A 121 -18.61 14.47 4.80
C TYR A 121 -19.69 13.54 4.24
N LEU A 122 -19.39 12.25 3.99
CA LEU A 122 -20.41 11.29 3.56
C LEU A 122 -21.38 10.94 4.69
N LEU A 123 -20.90 10.93 5.94
CA LEU A 123 -21.74 10.78 7.13
C LEU A 123 -22.77 11.91 7.26
N LYS A 124 -22.41 13.15 6.92
CA LYS A 124 -23.35 14.29 6.96
C LYS A 124 -24.48 14.16 5.92
N ARG A 125 -24.14 13.78 4.68
CA ARG A 125 -25.15 13.54 3.62
C ARG A 125 -26.14 12.43 3.97
N GLN A 126 -25.72 11.43 4.74
CA GLN A 126 -26.58 10.32 5.14
C GLN A 126 -27.58 10.73 6.22
N ILE A 127 -27.27 11.76 7.03
CA ILE A 127 -28.15 12.32 8.05
C ILE A 127 -29.09 13.38 7.45
N GLU A 128 -28.65 14.16 6.46
CA GLU A 128 -29.50 15.16 5.76
C GLU A 128 -30.56 14.54 4.84
N LEU A 129 -30.49 13.23 4.58
CA LEU A 129 -31.46 12.47 3.78
C LEU A 129 -32.46 11.66 4.65
N LEU A 130 -32.45 11.88 5.97
CA LEU A 130 -33.40 11.34 6.95
C LEU A 130 -34.25 12.47 7.53
#